data_AF-A0A1D1Z1P1-F1
#
_entry.id   AF-A0A1D1Z1P1-F1
#
_cell.length_a   1.000
_cell.length_b   1.000
_cell.length_c   1.000
_cell.angle_alpha   90.00
_cell.angle_beta   90.00
_cell.angle_gamma   90.00
#
_symmetry.space_group_name_H-M   'P 1'
#
loop_
_entity.id
_entity.type
_entity.pdbx_description
1 polymer ?
#
loop_
_entity_poly.entity_id
_entity_poly.type
_entity_poly.pdbx_seq_one_letter_code
_entity_poly.pdbx_strand_id
1 'polypeptide(L)'
;MFFCSVIIFLERSMDEKSKNLIPLHQKNAFDGSRKDINTAIDRICEFMGTKIVFWDMREVFIENLYKNGASQSRLEKVIEALDMVLNQLCDIIVEPLRDRTVTGLLQASVDGLVRVLLDGGPSRVFFPSDAKLLEDDLQTLKEFFISGGDGLPRGTVENLVSRIRPIITLHSLESRILIDDLKGTSQGIKSRFGADSETLIRILCHRSDSEASQFLKKQYKIPKSTA
;
A
#
# COMPACT_ATOMS: atom_id res chain seq x y z
N MET A 1 7.12 8.00 18.26
CA MET A 1 6.75 8.41 19.64
C MET A 1 5.98 9.73 19.69
N PHE A 2 5.87 10.49 18.58
CA PHE A 2 5.14 11.77 18.55
C PHE A 2 3.64 11.64 18.22
N PHE A 3 3.21 10.54 17.60
CA PHE A 3 1.80 10.30 17.25
C PHE A 3 0.84 10.17 18.44
N CYS A 4 1.36 9.83 19.62
CA CYS A 4 0.55 9.53 20.82
C CYS A 4 0.08 10.80 21.57
N SER A 5 0.69 11.96 21.31
CA SER A 5 0.38 13.19 22.08
C SER A 5 -0.74 14.05 21.47
N VAL A 6 -1.09 13.86 20.20
CA VAL A 6 -2.10 14.71 19.51
C VAL A 6 -3.53 14.19 19.74
N ILE A 7 -3.70 12.92 20.08
CA ILE A 7 -5.02 12.28 20.20
C ILE A 7 -5.71 12.59 21.55
N ILE A 8 -4.95 13.06 22.55
CA ILE A 8 -5.48 13.30 23.91
C ILE A 8 -6.29 14.61 24.03
N PHE A 9 -6.19 15.54 23.06
CA PHE A 9 -6.77 16.89 23.26
C PHE A 9 -8.24 17.07 22.86
N LEU A 10 -8.90 16.07 22.26
CA LEU A 10 -10.28 16.22 21.72
C LEU A 10 -11.38 15.50 22.51
N GLU A 11 -11.04 14.79 23.59
CA GLU A 11 -12.02 13.94 24.30
C GLU A 11 -12.96 14.69 25.29
N ARG A 12 -13.05 16.02 25.20
CA ARG A 12 -13.97 16.81 26.04
C ARG A 12 -14.63 17.93 25.26
N SER A 13 -15.69 17.63 24.52
CA SER A 13 -16.85 18.52 24.50
C SER A 13 -18.08 17.88 23.85
N MET A 14 -19.20 17.96 24.58
CA MET A 14 -20.59 18.01 24.10
C MET A 14 -21.33 16.69 23.86
N ASP A 15 -21.83 16.16 24.97
CA ASP A 15 -23.12 15.48 25.04
C ASP A 15 -24.22 16.55 25.18
N GLU A 16 -25.14 16.66 24.22
CA GLU A 16 -26.51 17.12 24.49
C GLU A 16 -27.48 16.73 23.36
N LYS A 17 -28.42 15.85 23.70
CA LYS A 17 -29.52 15.41 22.84
C LYS A 17 -30.67 16.40 22.89
N SER A 18 -31.17 16.83 21.73
CA SER A 18 -32.54 17.34 21.60
C SER A 18 -33.26 16.62 20.46
N LYS A 19 -34.27 15.81 20.81
CA LYS A 19 -35.11 15.08 19.85
C LYS A 19 -36.37 15.90 19.56
N ASN A 20 -36.40 16.56 18.41
CA ASN A 20 -37.65 17.06 17.82
C ASN A 20 -38.14 16.08 16.74
N LEU A 21 -39.41 15.68 16.82
CA LEU A 21 -40.08 14.79 15.87
C LEU A 21 -40.38 15.55 14.56
N ILE A 22 -39.59 15.29 13.51
CA ILE A 22 -39.83 15.76 12.14
C ILE A 22 -40.60 14.67 11.37
N PRO A 23 -41.63 15.00 10.55
CA PRO A 23 -42.38 14.03 9.75
C PRO A 23 -41.49 13.19 8.83
N LEU A 24 -41.74 11.88 8.77
CA LEU A 24 -40.92 10.87 8.07
C LEU A 24 -40.64 11.21 6.60
N HIS A 25 -41.56 11.91 5.93
CA HIS A 25 -41.44 12.28 4.51
C HIS A 25 -40.38 13.39 4.26
N GLN A 26 -40.13 14.28 5.23
CA GLN A 26 -39.06 15.29 5.13
C GLN A 26 -37.69 14.70 5.46
N LYS A 27 -37.65 13.65 6.29
CA LYS A 27 -36.40 13.03 6.75
C LYS A 27 -35.61 12.40 5.60
N ASN A 28 -36.28 11.96 4.53
CA ASN A 28 -35.68 11.23 3.42
C ASN A 28 -35.49 12.08 2.14
N ALA A 29 -35.94 13.34 2.12
CA ALA A 29 -35.91 14.19 0.93
C ALA A 29 -34.49 14.44 0.38
N PHE A 30 -33.47 14.32 1.24
CA PHE A 30 -32.06 14.56 0.90
C PHE A 30 -31.18 13.32 0.98
N ASP A 31 -31.76 12.11 1.05
CA ASP A 31 -30.97 10.87 1.17
C ASP A 31 -30.04 10.65 -0.01
N GLY A 32 -30.50 10.93 -1.23
CA GLY A 32 -29.67 10.88 -2.44
C GLY A 32 -28.47 11.82 -2.34
N SER A 33 -28.71 13.10 -2.06
CA SER A 33 -27.65 14.10 -1.91
C SER A 33 -26.66 13.74 -0.80
N ARG A 34 -27.13 13.22 0.33
CA ARG A 34 -26.25 12.77 1.42
C ARG A 34 -25.36 11.60 1.00
N LYS A 35 -25.91 10.64 0.25
CA LYS A 35 -25.13 9.51 -0.28
C LYS A 35 -24.07 9.98 -1.27
N ASP A 36 -24.43 10.89 -2.17
CA ASP A 36 -23.51 11.41 -3.18
C ASP A 36 -22.38 12.22 -2.54
N ILE A 37 -22.70 13.07 -1.55
CA ILE A 37 -21.69 13.81 -0.78
C ILE A 37 -20.73 12.86 -0.05
N ASN A 38 -21.24 11.81 0.59
CA ASN A 38 -20.37 10.83 1.26
C ASN A 38 -19.45 10.10 0.27
N THR A 39 -19.97 9.76 -0.90
CA THR A 39 -19.17 9.13 -1.97
C THR A 39 -18.09 10.09 -2.48
N ALA A 40 -18.41 11.37 -2.66
CA ALA A 40 -17.44 12.39 -3.05
C ALA A 40 -16.35 12.59 -1.99
N ILE A 41 -16.73 12.59 -0.70
CA ILE A 41 -15.79 12.63 0.42
C ILE A 41 -14.82 11.45 0.35
N ASP A 42 -15.33 10.22 0.16
CA ASP A 42 -14.49 9.02 0.10
C ASP A 42 -13.49 9.10 -1.07
N ARG A 43 -13.93 9.60 -2.24
CA ARG A 43 -13.06 9.83 -3.40
C ARG A 43 -11.98 10.88 -3.16
N ILE A 44 -12.31 11.96 -2.46
CA ILE A 44 -11.32 13.00 -2.11
C ILE A 44 -10.28 12.43 -1.12
N CYS A 45 -10.71 11.63 -0.13
CA CYS A 45 -9.80 10.98 0.81
C CYS A 45 -8.85 9.99 0.10
N GLU A 46 -9.37 9.18 -0.81
CA GLU A 46 -8.58 8.25 -1.66
C GLU A 46 -7.58 9.02 -2.55
N PHE A 47 -8.05 10.08 -3.22
CA PHE A 47 -7.20 10.91 -4.07
C PHE A 47 -6.08 11.61 -3.29
N MET A 48 -6.38 12.14 -2.11
CA MET A 48 -5.39 12.80 -1.26
C MET A 48 -4.27 11.83 -0.87
N GLY A 49 -4.61 10.62 -0.43
CA GLY A 49 -3.61 9.58 -0.16
C GLY A 49 -2.73 9.28 -1.39
N THR A 50 -3.36 9.15 -2.55
CA THR A 50 -2.66 8.92 -3.82
C THR A 50 -1.70 10.07 -4.17
N LYS A 51 -2.16 11.32 -4.08
CA LYS A 51 -1.34 12.51 -4.35
C LYS A 51 -0.18 12.59 -3.36
N ILE A 52 -0.40 12.35 -2.08
CA ILE A 52 0.66 12.35 -1.07
C ILE A 52 1.73 11.30 -1.42
N VAL A 53 1.35 10.04 -1.63
CA VAL A 53 2.31 8.94 -1.84
C VAL A 53 3.04 9.06 -3.17
N PHE A 54 2.30 9.30 -4.27
CA PHE A 54 2.86 9.23 -5.62
C PHE A 54 3.41 10.56 -6.14
N TRP A 55 3.05 11.68 -5.52
CA TRP A 55 3.54 13.01 -5.89
C TRP A 55 4.42 13.62 -4.80
N ASP A 56 3.87 13.88 -3.62
CA ASP A 56 4.59 14.61 -2.56
C ASP A 56 5.75 13.80 -1.99
N MET A 57 5.53 12.50 -1.78
CA MET A 57 6.52 11.55 -1.26
C MET A 57 7.21 10.74 -2.36
N ARG A 58 7.10 11.17 -3.62
CA ARG A 58 7.61 10.43 -4.79
C ARG A 58 9.07 10.04 -4.64
N GLU A 59 9.92 10.96 -4.20
CA GLU A 59 11.35 10.72 -4.06
C GLU A 59 11.65 9.66 -2.98
N VAL A 60 11.14 9.86 -1.76
CA VAL A 60 11.40 8.95 -0.63
C VAL A 60 10.74 7.59 -0.81
N PHE A 61 9.48 7.57 -1.27
CA PHE A 61 8.68 6.36 -1.36
C PHE A 61 8.91 5.64 -2.70
N ILE A 62 8.66 6.31 -3.82
CA ILE A 62 8.61 5.65 -5.14
C ILE A 62 10.00 5.51 -5.78
N GLU A 63 10.91 6.47 -5.57
CA GLU A 63 12.24 6.43 -6.20
C GLU A 63 13.31 5.77 -5.35
N ASN A 64 13.26 5.94 -4.02
CA ASN A 64 14.34 5.53 -3.14
C ASN A 64 14.09 4.25 -2.33
N LEU A 65 12.84 3.91 -1.99
CA LEU A 65 12.56 2.67 -1.23
C LEU A 65 13.09 1.44 -1.99
N TYR A 66 13.90 0.61 -1.33
CA TYR A 66 14.59 -0.58 -1.87
C TYR A 66 15.53 -0.34 -3.07
N LYS A 67 15.86 0.92 -3.37
CA LYS A 67 16.86 1.23 -4.39
C LYS A 67 18.20 0.61 -4.01
N ASN A 68 18.83 -0.09 -4.96
CA ASN A 68 20.04 -0.88 -4.79
C ASN A 68 19.90 -2.11 -3.86
N GLY A 69 18.66 -2.52 -3.54
CA GLY A 69 18.36 -3.74 -2.78
C GLY A 69 17.61 -3.45 -1.47
N ALA A 70 16.86 -4.45 -1.00
CA ALA A 70 16.00 -4.32 0.17
C ALA A 70 16.77 -3.91 1.43
N SER A 71 17.97 -4.45 1.64
CA SER A 71 18.80 -4.14 2.82
C SER A 71 19.40 -2.74 2.86
N GLN A 72 19.50 -2.04 1.71
CA GLN A 72 20.22 -0.77 1.58
C GLN A 72 19.32 0.46 1.79
N SER A 73 18.05 0.35 1.41
CA SER A 73 17.09 1.46 1.49
C SER A 73 15.76 0.94 2.01
N ARG A 74 15.64 0.91 3.32
CA ARG A 74 14.54 0.27 4.05
C ARG A 74 13.38 1.24 4.31
N LEU A 75 12.26 0.70 4.79
CA LEU A 75 10.99 1.43 4.94
C LEU A 75 11.03 2.56 5.98
N GLU A 76 12.00 2.59 6.90
CA GLU A 76 12.01 3.54 8.02
C GLU A 76 11.96 5.01 7.55
N LYS A 77 12.67 5.36 6.46
CA LYS A 77 12.60 6.72 5.89
C LYS A 77 11.20 7.08 5.36
N VAL A 78 10.47 6.10 4.85
CA VAL A 78 9.08 6.27 4.42
C VAL A 78 8.18 6.45 5.64
N ILE A 79 8.40 5.70 6.72
CA ILE A 79 7.67 5.85 7.98
C ILE A 79 7.88 7.24 8.59
N GLU A 80 9.11 7.74 8.62
CA GLU A 80 9.42 9.11 9.09
C GLU A 80 8.66 10.16 8.28
N ALA A 81 8.65 10.04 6.94
CA ALA A 81 7.92 10.95 6.08
C ALA A 81 6.39 10.83 6.25
N LEU A 82 5.86 9.62 6.45
CA LEU A 82 4.45 9.40 6.74
C LEU A 82 4.04 10.01 8.10
N ASP A 83 4.89 9.94 9.12
CA ASP A 83 4.64 10.56 10.43
C ASP A 83 4.54 12.08 10.28
N MET A 84 5.45 12.70 9.53
CA MET A 84 5.40 14.14 9.23
C MET A 84 4.12 14.52 8.49
N VAL A 85 3.73 13.76 7.46
CA VAL A 85 2.49 13.99 6.72
C VAL A 85 1.27 13.89 7.63
N LEU A 86 1.19 12.82 8.43
CA LEU A 86 0.04 12.60 9.29
C LEU A 86 -0.08 13.68 10.39
N ASN A 87 1.05 14.15 10.94
CA ASN A 87 1.05 15.28 11.88
C ASN A 87 0.44 16.54 11.24
N GLN A 88 0.82 16.87 10.01
CA GLN A 88 0.25 18.00 9.27
C GLN A 88 -1.23 17.81 8.95
N LEU A 89 -1.62 16.58 8.60
CA LEU A 89 -3.01 16.23 8.31
C LEU A 89 -3.89 16.34 9.57
N CYS A 90 -3.39 15.98 10.74
CA CYS A 90 -4.11 16.14 12.01
C CYS A 90 -4.46 17.59 12.33
N ASP A 91 -3.67 18.57 11.89
CA ASP A 91 -3.94 19.99 12.14
C ASP A 91 -5.08 20.55 11.27
N ILE A 92 -5.43 19.87 10.16
CA ILE A 92 -6.38 20.38 9.16
C ILE A 92 -7.63 19.52 8.99
N ILE A 93 -7.59 18.24 9.34
CA ILE A 93 -8.72 17.32 9.16
C ILE A 93 -9.68 17.42 10.35
N VAL A 94 -10.98 17.44 10.04
CA VAL A 94 -12.02 17.33 11.05
C VAL A 94 -12.25 15.88 11.45
N GLU A 95 -12.52 15.64 12.74
CA GLU A 95 -12.62 14.31 13.35
C GLU A 95 -13.45 13.27 12.55
N PRO A 96 -14.64 13.60 11.99
CA PRO A 96 -15.43 12.63 11.22
C PRO A 96 -14.77 12.12 9.93
N LEU A 97 -13.74 12.82 9.44
CA LEU A 97 -13.01 12.49 8.22
C LEU A 97 -11.64 11.86 8.48
N ARG A 98 -11.19 11.83 9.73
CA ARG A 98 -9.88 11.31 10.15
C ARG A 98 -9.65 9.91 9.60
N ASP A 99 -10.48 8.95 9.98
CA ASP A 99 -10.31 7.56 9.60
C ASP A 99 -10.42 7.34 8.09
N ARG A 100 -11.31 8.07 7.41
CA ARG A 100 -11.45 8.00 5.94
C ARG A 100 -10.19 8.48 5.24
N THR A 101 -9.63 9.59 5.71
CA THR A 101 -8.39 10.15 5.18
C THR A 101 -7.20 9.23 5.41
N VAL A 102 -7.01 8.79 6.66
CA VAL A 102 -5.87 7.93 7.03
C VAL A 102 -5.99 6.57 6.34
N THR A 103 -7.21 6.04 6.16
CA THR A 103 -7.44 4.82 5.36
C THR A 103 -7.06 5.03 3.89
N GLY A 104 -7.40 6.17 3.29
CA GLY A 104 -6.98 6.53 1.94
C GLY A 104 -5.45 6.61 1.80
N LEU A 105 -4.77 7.16 2.80
CA LEU A 105 -3.30 7.20 2.84
C LEU A 105 -2.68 5.81 2.99
N LEU A 106 -3.22 4.95 3.86
CA LEU A 106 -2.76 3.57 3.99
C LEU A 106 -2.97 2.79 2.68
N GLN A 107 -4.13 2.93 2.03
CA GLN A 107 -4.41 2.29 0.75
C GLN A 107 -3.38 2.72 -0.30
N ALA A 108 -3.15 4.02 -0.44
CA ALA A 108 -2.13 4.54 -1.36
C ALA A 108 -0.70 4.07 -1.00
N SER A 109 -0.39 3.90 0.28
CA SER A 109 0.90 3.40 0.75
C SER A 109 1.10 1.92 0.37
N VAL A 110 0.05 1.10 0.50
CA VAL A 110 0.05 -0.30 0.03
C VAL A 110 0.23 -0.34 -1.48
N ASP A 111 -0.51 0.47 -2.24
CA ASP A 111 -0.38 0.56 -3.70
C ASP A 111 1.03 1.05 -4.11
N GLY A 112 1.62 1.97 -3.35
CA GLY A 112 2.99 2.43 -3.51
C GLY A 112 4.01 1.31 -3.30
N LEU A 113 3.84 0.49 -2.26
CA LEU A 113 4.68 -0.69 -2.04
C LEU A 113 4.54 -1.72 -3.17
N VAL A 114 3.32 -2.01 -3.62
CA VAL A 114 3.08 -2.91 -4.78
C VAL A 114 3.83 -2.40 -6.00
N ARG A 115 3.75 -1.10 -6.30
CA ARG A 115 4.48 -0.48 -7.40
C ARG A 115 6.00 -0.61 -7.22
N VAL A 116 6.52 -0.39 -6.01
CA VAL A 116 7.96 -0.51 -5.75
C VAL A 116 8.46 -1.95 -5.95
N LEU A 117 7.66 -2.95 -5.58
CA LEU A 117 8.03 -4.37 -5.67
C LEU A 117 7.89 -4.94 -7.09
N LEU A 118 6.88 -4.51 -7.84
CA LEU A 118 6.57 -5.07 -9.16
C LEU A 118 7.03 -4.19 -10.34
N ASP A 119 7.03 -2.87 -10.17
CA ASP A 119 7.23 -1.89 -11.23
C ASP A 119 8.29 -0.83 -10.82
N GLY A 120 9.23 -1.24 -9.97
CA GLY A 120 10.21 -0.36 -9.34
C GLY A 120 11.42 0.01 -10.22
N GLY A 121 11.48 -0.46 -11.46
CA GLY A 121 12.58 -0.20 -12.38
C GLY A 121 13.89 -0.97 -12.07
N PRO A 122 14.89 -0.86 -12.95
CA PRO A 122 16.06 -1.75 -12.96
C PRO A 122 17.04 -1.55 -11.80
N SER A 123 16.93 -0.44 -11.05
CA SER A 123 17.76 -0.19 -9.86
C SER A 123 17.33 -1.00 -8.63
N ARG A 124 16.29 -1.82 -8.76
CA ARG A 124 15.76 -2.66 -7.68
C ARG A 124 15.90 -4.12 -8.05
N VAL A 125 16.62 -4.83 -7.19
CA VAL A 125 16.94 -6.24 -7.31
C VAL A 125 16.55 -6.92 -6.01
N PHE A 126 15.87 -8.06 -6.11
CA PHE A 126 15.40 -8.83 -4.96
C PHE A 126 15.87 -10.28 -5.00
N PHE A 127 16.36 -10.75 -3.86
CA PHE A 127 16.76 -12.14 -3.61
C PHE A 127 15.69 -12.86 -2.79
N PRO A 128 15.58 -14.21 -2.88
CA PRO A 128 14.69 -14.97 -2.00
C PRO A 128 14.90 -14.71 -0.50
N SER A 129 16.14 -14.41 -0.10
CA SER A 129 16.50 -14.04 1.26
C SER A 129 15.92 -12.71 1.74
N ASP A 130 15.55 -11.80 0.82
CA ASP A 130 15.02 -10.48 1.17
C ASP A 130 13.57 -10.56 1.68
N ALA A 131 12.86 -11.67 1.44
CA ALA A 131 11.46 -11.82 1.82
C ALA A 131 11.21 -11.56 3.31
N LYS A 132 12.16 -11.92 4.19
CA LYS A 132 12.06 -11.64 5.62
C LYS A 132 12.12 -10.14 5.91
N LEU A 133 13.01 -9.40 5.24
CA LEU A 133 13.12 -7.95 5.37
C LEU A 133 11.86 -7.25 4.87
N LEU A 134 11.29 -7.71 3.75
CA LEU A 134 10.05 -7.17 3.20
C LEU A 134 8.86 -7.40 4.14
N GLU A 135 8.76 -8.57 4.78
CA GLU A 135 7.70 -8.85 5.75
C GLU A 135 7.88 -8.03 7.04
N ASP A 136 9.11 -7.85 7.51
CA ASP A 136 9.40 -7.02 8.69
C ASP A 136 9.06 -5.53 8.43
N ASP A 137 9.34 -5.04 7.23
CA ASP A 137 8.95 -3.69 6.80
C ASP A 137 7.42 -3.56 6.68
N LEU A 138 6.75 -4.56 6.12
CA LEU A 138 5.28 -4.57 6.05
C LEU A 138 4.64 -4.56 7.45
N GLN A 139 5.20 -5.33 8.38
CA GLN A 139 4.74 -5.36 9.76
C GLN A 139 4.99 -4.01 10.46
N THR A 140 6.08 -3.32 10.14
CA THR A 140 6.33 -1.95 10.62
C THR A 140 5.28 -0.98 10.09
N LEU A 141 4.93 -1.03 8.81
CA LEU A 141 3.86 -0.21 8.22
C LEU A 141 2.51 -0.45 8.91
N LYS A 142 2.18 -1.73 9.13
CA LYS A 142 0.95 -2.13 9.80
C LYS A 142 0.86 -1.54 11.21
N GLU A 143 1.89 -1.75 12.03
CA GLU A 143 1.87 -1.24 13.41
C GLU A 143 1.89 0.29 13.45
N PHE A 144 2.53 0.94 12.48
CA PHE A 144 2.48 2.40 12.33
C PHE A 144 1.04 2.91 12.16
N PHE A 145 0.25 2.34 11.25
CA PHE A 145 -1.13 2.76 11.04
C PHE A 145 -2.10 2.30 12.14
N ILE A 146 -1.78 1.25 12.90
CA ILE A 146 -2.55 0.86 14.10
C ILE A 146 -2.21 1.78 15.27
N SER A 147 -0.97 2.25 15.37
CA SER A 147 -0.44 3.14 16.41
C SER A 147 -0.86 2.74 17.83
N GLY A 148 -0.66 1.46 18.20
CA GLY A 148 -1.00 0.98 19.55
C GLY A 148 -2.50 0.93 19.89
N GLY A 149 -3.39 1.19 18.92
CA GLY A 149 -4.84 1.31 19.12
C GLY A 149 -5.36 2.73 18.92
N ASP A 150 -4.48 3.73 18.92
CA ASP A 150 -4.86 5.12 18.72
C ASP A 150 -5.03 5.46 17.23
N GLY A 151 -4.56 4.61 16.31
CA GLY A 151 -4.62 4.81 14.86
C GLY A 151 -5.93 4.33 14.22
N LEU A 152 -5.81 3.57 13.14
CA LEU A 152 -6.93 2.92 12.45
C LEU A 152 -7.33 1.60 13.14
N PRO A 153 -8.59 1.15 12.97
CA PRO A 153 -9.01 -0.17 13.43
C PRO A 153 -8.17 -1.29 12.84
N ARG A 154 -7.70 -2.22 13.68
CA ARG A 154 -6.82 -3.34 13.28
C ARG A 154 -7.35 -4.13 12.08
N GLY A 155 -8.66 -4.40 12.04
CA GLY A 155 -9.28 -5.14 10.93
C GLY A 155 -9.18 -4.39 9.59
N THR A 156 -9.34 -3.07 9.60
CA THR A 156 -9.18 -2.22 8.41
C THR A 156 -7.74 -2.28 7.89
N VAL A 157 -6.76 -2.12 8.78
CA VAL A 157 -5.35 -2.16 8.43
C VAL A 157 -4.95 -3.53 7.88
N GLU A 158 -5.34 -4.60 8.57
CA GLU A 158 -5.03 -5.97 8.18
C GLU A 158 -5.62 -6.32 6.81
N ASN A 159 -6.86 -5.89 6.52
CA ASN A 159 -7.49 -6.11 5.23
C ASN A 159 -6.72 -5.44 4.07
N LEU A 160 -6.22 -4.22 4.26
CA LEU A 160 -5.43 -3.51 3.25
C LEU A 160 -4.04 -4.13 3.08
N VAL A 161 -3.35 -4.34 4.19
CA VAL A 161 -1.99 -4.92 4.22
C VAL A 161 -1.96 -6.36 3.69
N SER A 162 -3.03 -7.14 3.86
CA SER A 162 -3.10 -8.51 3.35
C SER A 162 -2.87 -8.64 1.83
N ARG A 163 -3.15 -7.58 1.06
CA ARG A 163 -3.05 -7.56 -0.40
C ARG A 163 -1.63 -7.74 -0.92
N ILE A 164 -0.62 -7.34 -0.15
CA ILE A 164 0.79 -7.41 -0.59
C ILE A 164 1.49 -8.71 -0.18
N ARG A 165 0.98 -9.44 0.82
CA ARG A 165 1.61 -10.68 1.30
C ARG A 165 1.78 -11.75 0.20
N PRO A 166 0.84 -11.93 -0.74
CA PRO A 166 1.07 -12.83 -1.88
C PRO A 166 2.30 -12.42 -2.72
N ILE A 167 2.54 -11.12 -2.92
CA ILE A 167 3.70 -10.61 -3.67
C ILE A 167 4.99 -10.89 -2.89
N ILE A 168 5.02 -10.64 -1.57
CA ILE A 168 6.17 -10.97 -0.72
C ILE A 168 6.46 -12.48 -0.74
N THR A 169 5.41 -13.31 -0.69
CA THR A 169 5.53 -14.77 -0.80
C THR A 169 6.17 -15.16 -2.14
N LEU A 170 5.78 -14.55 -3.25
CA LEU A 170 6.42 -14.81 -4.54
C LEU A 170 7.90 -14.38 -4.54
N HIS A 171 8.25 -13.29 -3.87
CA HIS A 171 9.65 -12.88 -3.68
C HIS A 171 10.48 -13.89 -2.87
N SER A 172 9.86 -14.72 -2.02
CA SER A 172 10.57 -15.78 -1.29
C SER A 172 10.84 -17.04 -2.12
N LEU A 173 10.24 -17.17 -3.31
CA LEU A 173 10.38 -18.35 -4.16
C LEU A 173 11.61 -18.27 -5.07
N GLU A 174 12.23 -19.41 -5.34
CA GLU A 174 13.30 -19.51 -6.32
C GLU A 174 12.80 -19.25 -7.76
N SER A 175 13.67 -18.71 -8.61
CA SER A 175 13.35 -18.36 -9.99
C SER A 175 12.80 -19.53 -10.80
N ARG A 176 13.36 -20.75 -10.68
CA ARG A 176 12.80 -21.97 -11.28
C ARG A 176 11.32 -22.21 -10.95
N ILE A 177 10.91 -21.98 -9.70
CA ILE A 177 9.53 -22.24 -9.25
C ILE A 177 8.58 -21.24 -9.93
N LEU A 178 8.98 -19.97 -9.98
CA LEU A 178 8.24 -18.89 -10.62
C LEU A 178 8.15 -19.10 -12.15
N ILE A 179 9.23 -19.53 -12.78
CA ILE A 179 9.28 -19.83 -14.23
C ILE A 179 8.32 -20.97 -14.58
N ASP A 180 8.32 -22.05 -13.79
CA ASP A 180 7.43 -23.18 -14.05
C ASP A 180 5.96 -22.83 -13.82
N ASP A 181 5.67 -22.00 -12.82
CA ASP A 181 4.33 -21.46 -12.61
C ASP A 181 3.89 -20.57 -13.79
N LEU A 182 4.77 -19.68 -14.26
CA LEU A 182 4.51 -18.80 -15.40
C LEU A 182 4.25 -19.56 -16.70
N LYS A 183 4.99 -20.65 -16.97
CA LYS A 183 4.74 -21.50 -18.14
C LYS A 183 3.34 -22.12 -18.07
N GLY A 184 2.93 -22.61 -16.90
CA GLY A 184 1.59 -23.14 -16.68
C GLY A 184 0.52 -22.08 -16.87
N THR A 185 0.68 -20.90 -16.25
CA THR A 185 -0.29 -19.80 -16.36
C THR A 185 -0.41 -19.25 -17.78
N SER A 186 0.68 -19.22 -18.53
CA SER A 186 0.67 -18.85 -19.95
C SER A 186 -0.08 -19.85 -20.84
N GLN A 187 -0.30 -21.09 -20.36
CA GLN A 187 -1.08 -22.13 -21.04
C GLN A 187 -2.53 -22.21 -20.51
N GLY A 188 -2.96 -21.27 -19.68
CA GLY A 188 -4.30 -21.24 -19.08
C GLY A 188 -4.45 -22.11 -17.84
N ILE A 189 -3.36 -22.64 -17.27
CA ILE A 189 -3.38 -23.37 -15.99
C ILE A 189 -3.40 -22.35 -14.86
N LYS A 190 -4.29 -22.53 -13.88
CA LYS A 190 -4.34 -21.66 -12.70
C LYS A 190 -3.00 -21.68 -11.96
N SER A 191 -2.45 -20.50 -11.63
CA SER A 191 -1.23 -20.38 -10.84
C SER A 191 -1.35 -21.10 -9.50
N ARG A 192 -0.29 -21.80 -9.10
CA ARG A 192 -0.20 -22.47 -7.79
C ARG A 192 -0.18 -21.47 -6.64
N PHE A 193 0.24 -20.24 -6.91
CA PHE A 193 0.36 -19.16 -5.94
C PHE A 193 -0.71 -18.08 -6.12
N GLY A 194 -1.67 -18.29 -7.01
CA GLY A 194 -2.77 -17.36 -7.28
C GLY A 194 -2.36 -16.07 -8.00
N ALA A 195 -1.14 -16.00 -8.55
CA ALA A 195 -0.64 -14.88 -9.30
C ALA A 195 -1.01 -14.98 -10.78
N ASP A 196 -1.20 -13.86 -11.46
CA ASP A 196 -1.30 -13.85 -12.92
C ASP A 196 0.08 -13.86 -13.57
N SER A 197 0.11 -14.14 -14.89
CA SER A 197 1.36 -14.16 -15.65
C SER A 197 2.10 -12.82 -15.57
N GLU A 198 1.38 -11.69 -15.53
CA GLU A 198 1.99 -10.36 -15.46
C GLU A 198 2.78 -10.15 -14.17
N THR A 199 2.20 -10.53 -13.03
CA THR A 199 2.84 -10.45 -11.71
C THR A 199 4.08 -11.32 -11.66
N LEU A 200 4.01 -12.56 -12.17
CA LEU A 200 5.15 -13.47 -12.21
C LEU A 200 6.30 -12.92 -13.07
N ILE A 201 5.99 -12.34 -14.24
CA ILE A 201 6.98 -11.71 -15.13
C ILE A 201 7.64 -10.52 -14.41
N ARG A 202 6.84 -9.65 -13.80
CA ARG A 202 7.34 -8.46 -13.07
C ARG A 202 8.30 -8.85 -11.95
N ILE A 203 7.99 -9.88 -11.17
CA ILE A 203 8.89 -10.39 -10.14
C ILE A 203 10.19 -10.95 -10.74
N LEU A 204 10.10 -11.75 -11.82
CA LEU A 204 11.27 -12.29 -12.51
C LEU A 204 12.16 -11.17 -13.09
N CYS A 205 11.59 -10.05 -13.54
CA CYS A 205 12.34 -8.89 -14.02
C CYS A 205 13.20 -8.23 -12.94
N HIS A 206 12.84 -8.39 -11.66
CA HIS A 206 13.59 -7.86 -10.52
C HIS A 206 14.55 -8.90 -9.89
N ARG A 207 14.74 -10.07 -10.50
CA ARG A 207 15.74 -11.06 -10.07
C ARG A 207 17.11 -10.77 -10.67
N SER A 208 18.18 -10.89 -9.88
CA SER A 208 19.57 -10.78 -10.37
C SER A 208 20.20 -12.08 -10.82
N ASP A 209 19.49 -13.20 -10.80
CA ASP A 209 20.07 -14.49 -11.18
C ASP A 209 20.04 -14.73 -12.70
N SER A 210 20.95 -15.61 -13.14
CA SER A 210 21.08 -15.98 -14.55
C SER A 210 19.88 -16.77 -15.07
N GLU A 211 19.18 -17.51 -14.21
CA GLU A 211 18.07 -18.39 -14.61
C GLU A 211 16.86 -17.55 -15.06
N ALA A 212 16.44 -16.58 -14.25
CA ALA A 212 15.38 -15.64 -14.59
C ALA A 212 15.74 -14.83 -15.84
N SER A 213 16.94 -14.26 -15.88
CA SER A 213 17.35 -13.40 -17.00
C SER A 213 17.50 -14.15 -18.33
N GLN A 214 18.01 -15.39 -18.33
CA GLN A 214 18.08 -16.22 -19.54
C GLN A 214 16.69 -16.64 -20.02
N PHE A 215 15.80 -17.02 -19.09
CA PHE A 215 14.43 -17.37 -19.42
C PHE A 215 13.70 -16.19 -20.08
N LEU A 216 13.71 -15.02 -19.46
CA LEU A 216 13.02 -13.82 -19.97
C LEU A 216 13.56 -13.41 -21.35
N LYS A 217 14.88 -13.38 -21.54
CA LYS A 217 15.50 -13.05 -22.82
C LYS A 217 15.07 -14.02 -23.93
N LYS A 218 15.02 -15.32 -23.63
CA LYS A 218 14.61 -16.35 -24.59
C LYS A 218 13.12 -16.27 -24.91
N GLN A 219 12.28 -16.16 -23.88
CA GLN A 219 10.82 -16.19 -24.01
C GLN A 219 10.29 -14.96 -24.75
N TYR A 220 10.81 -13.77 -24.44
CA TYR A 220 10.32 -12.50 -24.98
C TYR A 220 11.22 -11.90 -26.07
N LYS A 221 12.24 -12.66 -26.53
CA LYS A 221 13.17 -12.24 -27.60
C LYS A 221 13.82 -10.88 -27.33
N ILE A 222 14.14 -10.61 -26.06
CA ILE A 222 14.73 -9.33 -25.64
C ILE A 222 16.16 -9.28 -26.19
N PRO A 223 16.55 -8.21 -26.91
CA PRO A 223 17.90 -8.07 -27.42
C PRO A 223 18.92 -8.05 -26.28
N LYS A 224 20.14 -8.51 -26.56
CA LYS A 224 21.24 -8.36 -25.59
C LYS A 224 21.47 -6.86 -25.38
N SER A 225 21.62 -6.46 -24.12
CA SER A 225 22.01 -5.08 -23.80
C SER A 225 23.34 -4.78 -24.49
N THR A 226 23.33 -3.79 -25.37
CA THR A 226 24.54 -3.14 -25.88
C THR A 226 25.04 -2.24 -24.77
N ALA A 227 26.12 -2.66 -24.11
CA ALA A 227 26.86 -1.84 -23.15
C ALA A 227 27.61 -0.71 -23.87
#